data_AF-A0A1C4RVS4-F1
#
_entry.id   AF-A0A1C4RVS4-F1
#
_cell.length_a   1.000
_cell.length_b   1.000
_cell.length_c   1.000
_cell.angle_alpha   90.00
_cell.angle_beta   90.00
_cell.angle_gamma   90.00
#
_symmetry.space_group_name_H-M   'P 1'
#
loop_
_entity.id
_entity.type
_entity.pdbx_description
1 polymer ?
#
loop_
_entity_poly.entity_id
_entity_poly.type
_entity_poly.pdbx_seq_one_letter_code
_entity_poly.pdbx_strand_id
1 'polypeptide(L)'
;PDYETVLAELRTLYGDFLGYPPDLLGEDDGLESELGVESLKQVTLLGRVSERYDLPDLRSDSSLLTSGTLRRIAESVVQGRAEATG
;
A
#
# COMPACT_ATOMS: atom_id res chain seq x y z
N PRO A 1 10.51 7.21 6.48
CA PRO A 1 9.66 6.63 7.53
C PRO A 1 10.09 5.19 7.76
N ASP A 2 9.93 4.65 8.97
CA ASP A 2 10.16 3.22 9.25
C ASP A 2 8.95 2.37 8.82
N TYR A 3 9.14 1.04 8.77
CA TYR A 3 8.14 0.09 8.28
C TYR A 3 6.84 0.11 9.09
N GLU A 4 6.92 0.10 10.43
CA GLU A 4 5.73 0.06 11.30
C GLU A 4 4.86 1.31 11.11
N THR A 5 5.49 2.48 11.02
CA THR A 5 4.79 3.74 10.74
C THR A 5 4.07 3.68 9.39
N VAL A 6 4.75 3.22 8.33
CA VAL A 6 4.14 3.11 7.00
C VAL A 6 2.99 2.10 7.01
N LEU A 7 3.18 0.93 7.61
CA LEU A 7 2.17 -0.11 7.66
C LEU A 7 0.90 0.37 8.38
N ALA A 8 1.02 1.09 9.49
CA ALA A 8 -0.12 1.67 10.20
C ALA A 8 -0.89 2.70 9.35
N GLU A 9 -0.18 3.54 8.60
CA GLU A 9 -0.80 4.50 7.70
C GLU A 9 -1.50 3.81 6.52
N LEU A 10 -0.90 2.75 5.97
CA LEU A 10 -1.52 1.94 4.91
C LEU A 10 -2.78 1.23 5.41
N ARG A 11 -2.75 0.62 6.60
CA ARG A 11 -3.94 -0.01 7.21
C ARG A 11 -5.09 1.00 7.36
N THR A 12 -4.78 2.21 7.81
CA THR A 12 -5.78 3.28 7.94
C THR A 12 -6.36 3.65 6.57
N LEU A 13 -5.49 3.90 5.60
CA LEU A 13 -5.90 4.32 4.25
C LEU A 13 -6.72 3.27 3.51
N TYR A 14 -6.32 1.99 3.60
CA TYR A 14 -7.05 0.87 3.01
C TYR A 14 -8.34 0.58 3.79
N GLY A 15 -8.29 0.63 5.13
CA GLY A 15 -9.44 0.42 6.00
C GLY A 15 -10.55 1.43 5.71
N ASP A 16 -10.20 2.71 5.66
CA ASP A 16 -11.13 3.80 5.34
C ASP A 16 -11.75 3.65 3.94
N PHE A 17 -10.95 3.19 2.96
CA PHE A 17 -11.42 3.00 1.60
C PHE A 17 -12.35 1.77 1.45
N LEU A 18 -12.04 0.70 2.17
CA LEU A 18 -12.78 -0.57 2.10
C LEU A 18 -13.95 -0.63 3.10
N GLY A 19 -13.98 0.24 4.10
CA GLY A 19 -14.96 0.24 5.18
C GLY A 19 -14.66 -0.80 6.27
N TYR A 20 -13.41 -1.22 6.42
CA TYR A 20 -12.98 -2.14 7.48
C TYR A 20 -12.12 -1.40 8.52
N PRO A 21 -12.21 -1.78 9.81
CA PRO A 21 -11.25 -1.32 10.81
C PRO A 21 -9.82 -1.66 10.39
N PRO A 22 -8.85 -0.73 10.57
CA PRO A 22 -7.46 -0.93 10.14
C PRO A 22 -6.81 -2.15 10.82
N ASP A 23 -7.20 -2.47 12.06
CA ASP A 23 -6.69 -3.61 12.81
C ASP A 23 -7.09 -4.98 12.23
N LEU A 24 -8.13 -5.02 11.37
CA LEU A 24 -8.57 -6.25 10.71
C LEU A 24 -7.83 -6.53 9.41
N LEU A 25 -7.00 -5.61 8.92
CA LEU A 25 -6.22 -5.80 7.71
C LEU A 25 -4.87 -6.43 8.05
N GLY A 26 -4.74 -7.72 7.73
CA GLY A 26 -3.48 -8.44 7.79
C GLY A 26 -2.48 -7.85 6.79
N GLU A 27 -1.21 -7.78 7.19
CA GLU A 27 -0.17 -7.25 6.30
C GLU A 27 0.17 -8.19 5.14
N ASP A 28 -0.15 -9.48 5.32
CA ASP A 28 0.03 -10.57 4.36
C ASP A 28 -1.20 -10.85 3.51
N ASP A 29 -2.35 -10.28 3.87
CA ASP A 29 -3.60 -10.55 3.17
C ASP A 29 -3.47 -10.03 1.73
N GLY A 30 -3.78 -10.92 0.79
CA GLY A 30 -3.85 -10.61 -0.62
C GLY A 30 -4.93 -9.57 -0.88
N LEU A 31 -4.54 -8.40 -1.37
CA LEU A 31 -5.46 -7.29 -1.59
C LEU A 31 -6.59 -7.69 -2.56
N GLU A 32 -6.27 -8.35 -3.68
CA GLU A 32 -7.29 -8.82 -4.63
C GLU A 32 -7.97 -10.11 -4.16
N SER A 33 -7.19 -11.12 -3.77
CA SER A 33 -7.69 -12.48 -3.52
C SER A 33 -8.46 -12.64 -2.20
N GLU A 34 -8.11 -11.87 -1.16
CA GLU A 34 -8.67 -12.03 0.18
C GLU A 34 -9.54 -10.82 0.57
N LEU A 35 -9.08 -9.61 0.22
CA LEU A 35 -9.77 -8.36 0.58
C LEU A 35 -10.66 -7.79 -0.53
N GLY A 36 -10.67 -8.40 -1.72
CA GLY A 36 -11.55 -8.00 -2.83
C GLY A 36 -11.22 -6.61 -3.41
N VAL A 37 -9.99 -6.15 -3.26
CA VAL A 37 -9.47 -4.92 -3.84
C VAL A 37 -9.21 -5.13 -5.33
N GLU A 38 -10.22 -4.83 -6.13
CA GLU A 38 -10.12 -4.87 -7.60
C GLU A 38 -8.96 -4.00 -8.11
N SER A 39 -8.35 -4.37 -9.23
CA SER A 39 -7.13 -3.70 -9.71
C SER A 39 -7.31 -2.19 -9.94
N LEU A 40 -8.52 -1.72 -10.33
CA LEU A 40 -8.82 -0.29 -10.45
C LEU A 40 -8.81 0.45 -9.09
N LYS A 41 -9.32 -0.20 -8.04
CA LYS A 41 -9.26 0.31 -6.66
C LYS A 41 -7.82 0.33 -6.19
N GLN A 42 -7.05 -0.71 -6.51
CA GLN A 42 -5.64 -0.78 -6.18
C GLN A 42 -4.82 0.33 -6.84
N VAL A 43 -5.04 0.63 -8.13
CA VAL A 43 -4.44 1.80 -8.80
C VAL A 43 -4.77 3.10 -8.06
N THR A 44 -6.01 3.28 -7.63
CA THR A 44 -6.45 4.48 -6.90
C THR A 44 -5.75 4.59 -5.54
N LEU A 45 -5.67 3.49 -4.80
CA LEU A 45 -5.03 3.42 -3.48
C LEU A 45 -3.53 3.65 -3.57
N LEU A 46 -2.85 2.97 -4.49
CA LEU A 46 -1.43 3.19 -4.75
C LEU A 46 -1.17 4.62 -5.23
N GLY A 47 -2.09 5.25 -5.98
CA GLY A 47 -2.01 6.66 -6.31
C GLY A 47 -1.97 7.57 -5.08
N ARG A 48 -2.83 7.32 -4.09
CA ARG A 48 -2.82 8.06 -2.81
C ARG A 48 -1.54 7.82 -2.01
N VAL A 49 -1.02 6.59 -2.02
CA VAL A 49 0.25 6.23 -1.37
C VAL A 49 1.41 6.95 -2.06
N SER A 50 1.47 6.91 -3.39
CA SER A 50 2.45 7.63 -4.22
C SER A 50 2.48 9.12 -3.90
N GLU A 51 1.31 9.76 -3.85
CA GLU A 51 1.20 11.19 -3.52
C GLU A 51 1.64 11.49 -2.08
N ARG A 52 1.26 10.63 -1.12
CA ARG A 52 1.61 10.80 0.30
C ARG A 52 3.11 10.72 0.57
N TYR A 53 3.81 9.81 -0.12
CA TYR A 53 5.23 9.55 0.13
C TYR A 53 6.18 10.15 -0.92
N ASP A 54 5.63 10.82 -1.94
CA ASP A 54 6.36 11.36 -3.09
C ASP A 54 7.11 10.26 -3.87
N LEU A 55 6.39 9.19 -4.21
CA LEU A 55 6.90 7.99 -4.87
C LEU A 55 6.04 7.66 -6.11
N PRO A 56 6.24 8.36 -7.25
CA PRO A 56 5.36 8.28 -8.42
C PRO A 56 5.36 6.90 -9.10
N ASP A 57 6.39 6.09 -8.88
CA ASP A 57 6.54 4.78 -9.54
C ASP A 57 5.65 3.69 -8.90
N LEU A 58 5.29 3.83 -7.62
CA LEU A 58 4.49 2.81 -6.90
C LEU A 58 3.15 2.50 -7.58
N ARG A 59 2.44 3.53 -8.08
CA ARG A 59 1.14 3.36 -8.75
C ARG A 59 1.22 2.60 -10.08
N SER A 60 2.42 2.47 -10.66
CA SER A 60 2.65 1.78 -11.93
C SER A 60 3.29 0.41 -11.72
N ASP A 61 3.57 0.02 -10.48
CA ASP A 61 4.20 -1.25 -10.15
C ASP A 61 3.22 -2.41 -10.38
N SER A 62 3.46 -3.18 -11.43
CA SER A 62 2.61 -4.29 -11.83
C SER A 62 2.53 -5.40 -10.77
N SER A 63 3.57 -5.56 -9.95
CA SER A 63 3.58 -6.56 -8.88
C SER A 63 2.64 -6.17 -7.74
N LEU A 64 2.59 -4.88 -7.39
CA LEU A 64 1.68 -4.34 -6.37
C LEU A 64 0.23 -4.30 -6.86
N LEU A 65 0.02 -4.24 -8.17
CA LEU A 65 -1.31 -4.27 -8.79
C LEU A 65 -1.90 -5.68 -8.88
N THR A 66 -1.07 -6.69 -9.15
CA THR A 66 -1.53 -8.08 -9.43
C THR A 66 -1.39 -9.01 -8.23
N SER A 67 -0.49 -8.72 -7.30
CA SER A 67 -0.20 -9.56 -6.13
C SER A 67 0.21 -8.70 -4.94
N GLY A 68 -0.47 -7.56 -4.77
CA GLY A 68 -0.21 -6.63 -3.69
C GLY A 68 -0.66 -7.15 -2.33
N THR A 69 0.14 -6.86 -1.31
CA THR A 69 -0.19 -6.97 0.12
C THR A 69 0.23 -5.67 0.81
N LEU A 70 -0.30 -5.37 1.99
CA LEU A 70 0.12 -4.15 2.71
C LEU A 70 1.61 -4.21 3.07
N ARG A 71 2.15 -5.40 3.39
CA ARG A 71 3.59 -5.60 3.60
C ARG A 71 4.40 -5.14 2.39
N ARG A 72 4.08 -5.65 1.20
CA ARG A 72 4.84 -5.32 -0.02
C ARG A 72 4.82 -3.83 -0.31
N ILE A 73 3.66 -3.19 -0.16
CA ILE A 73 3.53 -1.75 -0.35
C ILE A 73 4.37 -0.99 0.69
N ALA A 74 4.33 -1.40 1.96
CA ALA A 74 5.12 -0.79 3.01
C ALA A 74 6.63 -0.93 2.76
N GLU A 75 7.08 -2.10 2.35
CA GLU A 75 8.47 -2.37 1.97
C GLU A 75 8.91 -1.47 0.80
N SER A 76 8.11 -1.40 -0.28
CA SER A 76 8.41 -0.55 -1.43
C SER A 76 8.46 0.93 -1.06
N VAL A 77 7.58 1.40 -0.16
CA VAL A 77 7.61 2.78 0.34
C VAL A 77 8.86 3.03 1.16
N VAL A 78 9.22 2.15 2.11
CA VAL A 78 10.41 2.32 2.94
C VAL A 78 11.67 2.34 2.07
N GLN A 79 11.77 1.43 1.10
CA GLN A 79 12.89 1.39 0.18
C GLN A 79 12.97 2.64 -0.70
N GLY A 80 11.87 3.04 -1.36
CA GLY A 80 11.86 4.23 -2.21
C GLY A 80 12.20 5.51 -1.44
N ARG A 81 11.78 5.62 -0.17
CA ARG A 81 12.14 6.75 0.70
C ARG A 81 13.61 6.75 1.11
N ALA A 82 14.22 5.58 1.29
CA ALA A 82 15.64 5.46 1.58
C ALA A 82 16.49 5.88 0.37
N GLU A 83 16.11 5.44 -0.83
CA GLU A 83 16.79 5.78 -2.08
C GLU A 83 16.67 7.28 -2.42
N ALA A 84 15.51 7.90 -2.19
CA ALA A 84 15.29 9.33 -2.43
C ALA A 84 16.03 10.27 -1.46
N THR A 85 16.50 9.75 -0.32
CA THR A 85 17.24 10.53 0.69
C THR A 85 18.76 10.31 0.60
N GLY A 86 19.20 9.37 -0.23
CA GLY A 86 20.61 9.02 -0.44
C GLY A 86 21.33 9.85 -1.49
#